data_AF-A0A6N4V0J5-F1
#
_entry.id   AF-A0A6N4V0J5-F1
#
_cell.length_a   1.000
_cell.length_b   1.000
_cell.length_c   1.000
_cell.angle_alpha   90.00
_cell.angle_beta   90.00
_cell.angle_gamma   90.00
#
_symmetry.space_group_name_H-M   'P 1'
#
loop_
_entity.id
_entity.type
_entity.pdbx_description
1 polymer ?
#
loop_
_entity_poly.entity_id
_entity_poly.type
_entity_poly.pdbx_seq_one_letter_code
_entity_poly.pdbx_strand_id
1 'polypeptide(L)'
;MSDFHVDPAQLAVNSTANAEHAARLKEWIDQYDNPQRYELLLKRFGLVAYPVVEALRRHGAQVRQRTEELIASYELASRASTASAERSTRTDDEESRAIRSTVLGI
;
A
#
# COMPACT_ATOMS: atom_id res chain seq x y z
N MET A 1 3.35 -13.81 -30.70
CA MET A 1 3.71 -13.18 -29.40
C MET A 1 3.13 -11.77 -29.47
N SER A 2 2.28 -11.38 -28.52
CA SER A 2 1.82 -9.99 -28.44
C SER A 2 3.01 -9.12 -28.04
N ASP A 3 3.23 -8.00 -28.72
CA ASP A 3 4.22 -7.01 -28.29
C ASP A 3 3.89 -6.58 -26.87
N PHE A 4 4.83 -6.84 -25.95
CA PHE A 4 4.74 -6.38 -24.57
C PHE A 4 5.20 -4.93 -24.54
N HIS A 5 4.29 -4.02 -24.21
CA HIS A 5 4.61 -2.61 -24.02
C HIS A 5 4.28 -2.22 -22.58
N VAL A 6 5.22 -1.56 -21.91
CA VAL A 6 5.00 -1.00 -20.57
C VAL A 6 4.29 0.34 -20.73
N ASP A 7 3.17 0.54 -20.04
CA ASP A 7 2.46 1.81 -20.00
C ASP A 7 2.81 2.57 -18.71
N PRO A 8 3.66 3.62 -18.78
CA PRO A 8 4.06 4.40 -17.60
C PRO A 8 2.90 5.14 -16.94
N ALA A 9 1.88 5.54 -17.70
CA ALA A 9 0.70 6.21 -17.15
C ALA A 9 -0.13 5.23 -16.31
N GLN A 10 -0.32 4.00 -16.79
CA GLN A 10 -0.97 2.95 -16.01
C GLN A 10 -0.17 2.58 -14.76
N LEU A 11 1.17 2.54 -14.84
CA LEU A 11 2.02 2.30 -13.66
C LEU A 11 1.89 3.42 -12.61
N ALA A 12 1.80 4.68 -13.04
CA ALA A 12 1.57 5.80 -12.13
C ALA A 12 0.20 5.69 -11.44
N VAL A 13 -0.86 5.39 -12.20
CA VAL A 13 -2.22 5.16 -11.66
C VAL A 13 -2.23 4.02 -10.63
N ASN A 14 -1.58 2.90 -10.95
CA ASN A 14 -1.46 1.77 -10.04
C ASN A 14 -0.71 2.13 -8.75
N SER A 15 0.35 2.94 -8.85
CA SER A 15 1.10 3.42 -7.68
C SER A 15 0.23 4.26 -6.75
N THR A 16 -0.52 5.22 -7.31
CA THR A 16 -1.46 6.06 -6.53
C THR A 16 -2.54 5.20 -5.88
N ALA A 17 -3.17 4.30 -6.64
CA ALA A 17 -4.22 3.43 -6.10
C ALA A 17 -3.70 2.57 -4.93
N ASN A 18 -2.52 1.98 -5.06
CA ASN A 18 -1.90 1.20 -3.99
C ASN A 18 -1.63 2.04 -2.72
N ALA A 19 -1.14 3.27 -2.89
CA ALA A 19 -0.93 4.19 -1.78
C ALA A 19 -2.25 4.55 -1.08
N GLU A 20 -3.32 4.81 -1.83
CA GLU A 20 -4.66 5.09 -1.29
C GLU A 20 -5.26 3.87 -0.56
N HIS A 21 -5.04 2.66 -1.07
CA HIS A 21 -5.46 1.43 -0.38
C HIS A 21 -4.72 1.25 0.94
N ALA A 22 -3.40 1.44 0.95
CA ALA A 22 -2.59 1.40 2.18
C ALA A 22 -3.07 2.43 3.21
N ALA A 23 -3.34 3.67 2.79
CA ALA A 23 -3.84 4.73 3.68
C ALA A 23 -5.21 4.38 4.30
N ARG A 24 -6.15 3.88 3.49
CA ARG A 24 -7.47 3.44 3.98
C ARG A 24 -7.37 2.29 4.98
N LEU A 25 -6.48 1.34 4.75
CA LEU A 25 -6.26 0.23 5.68
C LEU A 25 -5.67 0.71 7.01
N LYS A 26 -4.75 1.68 7.00
CA LYS A 26 -4.19 2.31 8.22
C LYS A 26 -5.29 2.99 9.03
N GLU A 27 -6.10 3.82 8.39
CA GLU A 27 -7.22 4.49 9.07
C GLU A 27 -8.22 3.49 9.64
N TRP A 28 -8.59 2.48 8.86
CA TRP A 28 -9.52 1.45 9.31
C TRP A 28 -8.99 0.68 10.53
N ILE A 29 -7.72 0.26 10.52
CA ILE A 29 -7.19 -0.54 11.62
C ILE A 29 -7.05 0.27 12.92
N ASP A 30 -6.76 1.57 12.83
CA ASP A 30 -6.72 2.46 13.99
C ASP A 30 -8.09 2.70 14.63
N GLN A 31 -9.15 2.65 13.82
CA GLN A 31 -10.53 2.65 14.33
C GLN A 31 -10.93 1.28 14.90
N TYR A 32 -10.55 0.18 14.24
CA TYR A 32 -10.93 -1.18 14.62
C TYR A 32 -10.26 -1.62 15.92
N ASP A 33 -8.92 -1.57 15.97
CA ASP A 33 -8.11 -1.94 17.12
C ASP A 33 -7.71 -0.70 17.91
N ASN A 34 -8.71 -0.11 18.56
CA ASN A 34 -8.61 1.12 19.33
C ASN A 34 -8.45 0.80 20.85
N PRO A 35 -7.32 1.15 21.49
CA PRO A 35 -7.09 0.87 22.91
C PRO A 35 -8.15 1.47 23.85
N GLN A 36 -8.61 2.69 23.58
CA GLN A 36 -9.60 3.39 24.40
C GLN A 36 -10.95 2.67 24.39
N ARG A 37 -11.32 1.99 23.29
CA ARG A 37 -12.53 1.18 23.21
C ARG A 37 -12.53 0.06 24.24
N TYR A 38 -11.40 -0.64 24.41
CA TYR A 38 -11.30 -1.73 25.39
C TYR A 38 -11.38 -1.21 26.83
N GLU A 39 -10.76 -0.07 27.12
CA GLU A 39 -10.86 0.58 28.43
C GLU A 39 -12.29 0.98 28.79
N LEU A 40 -13.03 1.54 27.83
CA LEU A 40 -14.43 1.92 28.01
C LEU A 40 -15.31 0.69 28.26
N LEU A 41 -15.07 -0.43 27.55
CA LEU A 41 -15.78 -1.69 27.79
C LEU A 41 -15.51 -2.22 29.21
N LEU A 42 -14.26 -2.21 29.67
CA LEU A 42 -13.91 -2.62 31.03
C LEU A 42 -14.56 -1.73 32.09
N LYS A 43 -14.57 -0.40 31.89
CA LYS A 43 -15.24 0.54 32.81
C LYS A 43 -16.75 0.31 32.88
N ARG A 44 -17.37 -0.03 31.74
CA ARG A 44 -18.83 -0.23 31.65
C ARG A 44 -19.30 -1.54 32.26
N PHE A 45 -18.54 -2.61 32.09
CA PHE A 45 -18.98 -3.97 32.45
C PHE A 45 -18.21 -4.58 33.62
N GLY A 46 -17.15 -3.91 34.10
CA GLY A 46 -16.37 -4.32 35.26
C GLY A 46 -15.66 -5.66 35.09
N LEU A 47 -15.39 -6.33 36.21
CA LEU A 47 -14.61 -7.57 36.28
C LEU A 47 -15.28 -8.76 35.55
N VAL A 48 -16.61 -8.78 35.44
CA VAL A 48 -17.35 -9.87 34.80
C VAL A 48 -17.03 -9.98 33.30
N ALA A 49 -16.82 -8.85 32.63
CA ALA A 49 -16.49 -8.83 31.21
C ALA A 49 -14.99 -8.90 30.92
N TYR A 50 -14.13 -8.91 31.94
CA TYR A 50 -12.68 -8.89 31.77
C TYR A 50 -12.16 -9.96 30.80
N PRO A 51 -12.58 -11.25 30.89
CA PRO A 51 -12.11 -12.28 29.96
C PRO A 51 -12.53 -12.01 28.51
N VAL A 52 -13.73 -11.46 28.29
CA VAL A 52 -14.25 -11.15 26.96
C VAL A 52 -13.51 -9.96 26.36
N VAL A 53 -13.26 -8.90 27.14
CA VAL A 53 -12.51 -7.73 26.65
C VAL A 53 -11.07 -8.11 26.33
N GLU A 54 -10.45 -8.97 27.14
CA GLU A 54 -9.10 -9.47 26.88
C GLU A 54 -9.04 -10.33 25.60
N ALA A 55 -10.05 -11.18 25.36
CA ALA A 55 -10.17 -11.93 24.11
C ALA A 55 -10.32 -10.98 22.90
N LEU A 56 -11.15 -9.94 23.01
CA LEU A 56 -11.30 -8.91 21.98
C LEU A 56 -9.98 -8.18 21.69
N ARG A 57 -9.22 -7.82 22.73
CA ARG A 57 -7.90 -7.17 22.58
C ARG A 57 -6.92 -8.06 21.81
N ARG A 58 -6.84 -9.35 22.14
CA ARG A 58 -5.96 -10.30 21.43
C ARG A 58 -6.38 -10.48 19.98
N HIS A 59 -7.68 -10.57 19.72
CA HIS A 59 -8.20 -10.63 18.36
C HIS A 59 -7.88 -9.34 17.59
N GLY A 60 -8.09 -8.18 18.19
CA GLY A 60 -7.71 -6.87 17.62
C GLY A 60 -6.25 -6.83 17.21
N ALA A 61 -5.34 -7.25 18.09
CA ALA A 61 -3.91 -7.32 17.80
C ALA A 61 -3.58 -8.26 16.63
N GLN A 62 -4.22 -9.43 16.54
CA GLN A 62 -4.03 -10.35 15.41
C GLN A 62 -4.51 -9.77 14.08
N VAL A 63 -5.66 -9.09 14.09
CA VAL A 63 -6.19 -8.41 12.91
C VAL A 63 -5.26 -7.27 12.50
N ARG A 64 -4.73 -6.51 13.48
CA ARG A 64 -3.76 -5.43 13.23
C ARG A 64 -2.51 -5.94 12.56
N GLN A 65 -1.90 -6.99 13.10
CA GLN A 65 -0.70 -7.59 12.51
C GLN A 65 -0.91 -7.96 11.03
N ARG A 66 -1.99 -8.68 10.71
CA ARG A 66 -2.29 -9.09 9.32
C ARG A 66 -2.57 -7.89 8.42
N THR A 67 -3.18 -6.86 8.96
CA THR A 67 -3.49 -5.63 8.21
C THR A 67 -2.21 -4.84 7.92
N GLU A 68 -1.28 -4.77 8.86
CA GLU A 68 0.03 -4.15 8.67
C GLU A 68 0.86 -4.89 7.61
N GLU A 69 0.82 -6.23 7.61
CA GLU A 69 1.43 -7.05 6.54
C GLU A 69 0.83 -6.73 5.16
N LEU A 70 -0.51 -6.59 5.08
CA LEU A 70 -1.19 -6.22 3.84
C LEU A 70 -0.83 -4.79 3.40
N ILE A 71 -0.79 -3.83 4.32
CA ILE A 71 -0.35 -2.45 4.07
C ILE A 71 1.06 -2.44 3.47
N ALA A 72 1.99 -3.19 4.08
CA ALA A 72 3.37 -3.29 3.59
C ALA A 72 3.43 -3.84 2.16
N SER A 73 2.56 -4.79 1.82
CA SER A 73 2.47 -5.32 0.45
C SER A 73 2.00 -4.26 -0.56
N TYR A 74 1.03 -3.42 -0.22
CA TYR A 74 0.57 -2.31 -1.07
C TYR A 74 1.66 -1.24 -1.22
N GLU A 75 2.35 -0.89 -0.15
CA GLU A 75 3.46 0.07 -0.21
C GLU A 75 4.62 -0.46 -1.08
N LEU A 76 4.93 -1.75 -0.99
CA LEU A 76 5.94 -2.39 -1.84
C LEU A 76 5.51 -2.36 -3.32
N ALA A 77 4.25 -2.70 -3.62
CA ALA A 77 3.71 -2.68 -4.97
C ALA A 77 3.68 -1.26 -5.58
N SER A 78 3.36 -0.25 -4.76
CA SER A 78 3.45 1.17 -5.16
C SER A 78 4.88 1.54 -5.53
N ARG A 79 5.87 1.25 -4.67
CA ARG A 79 7.30 1.52 -4.95
C ARG A 79 7.78 0.82 -6.23
N ALA A 80 7.40 -0.44 -6.43
CA ALA A 80 7.76 -1.19 -7.63
C ALA A 80 7.16 -0.57 -8.90
N SER A 81 5.92 -0.08 -8.82
CA SER A 81 5.24 0.59 -9.94
C SER A 81 5.92 1.92 -10.29
N THR A 82 6.24 2.74 -9.27
CA THR A 82 6.98 4.00 -9.46
C THR A 82 8.36 3.76 -10.08
N ALA A 83 9.14 2.84 -9.52
CA ALA A 83 10.47 2.52 -10.04
C ALA A 83 10.44 1.94 -11.47
N SER A 84 9.35 1.27 -11.85
CA SER A 84 9.17 0.76 -13.21
C SER A 84 8.79 1.88 -14.19
N ALA A 85 7.92 2.80 -13.78
CA ALA A 85 7.58 3.97 -14.59
C ALA A 85 8.81 4.86 -14.86
N GLU A 86 9.64 5.11 -13.83
CA GLU A 86 10.89 5.88 -13.97
C GLU A 86 11.91 5.22 -14.90
N ARG A 87 11.99 3.89 -14.90
CA ARG A 87 12.88 3.17 -15.82
C ARG A 87 12.39 3.26 -17.25
N SER A 88 11.10 3.08 -17.49
CA SER A 88 10.52 3.18 -18.83
C SER A 88 10.69 4.57 -19.43
N THR A 89 10.38 5.63 -18.69
CA THR A 89 10.56 7.00 -19.20
C THR A 89 12.02 7.33 -19.52
N ARG A 90 12.97 6.87 -18.70
CA ARG A 90 14.40 7.06 -18.96
C ARG A 90 14.87 6.31 -20.21
N THR A 91 14.42 5.07 -20.41
CA THR A 91 14.75 4.29 -21.61
C THR A 91 14.17 4.94 -22.87
N ASP A 92 12.91 5.39 -22.83
CA ASP A 92 12.29 6.11 -23.95
C ASP A 92 13.05 7.40 -24.30
N ASP A 93 13.52 8.14 -23.31
CA ASP A 93 14.33 9.36 -23.49
C ASP A 93 15.71 9.05 -24.12
N GLU A 94 16.37 7.98 -23.68
CA GLU A 94 17.66 7.52 -24.22
C GLU A 94 17.52 7.02 -25.66
N GLU A 95 16.50 6.23 -25.96
CA GLU A 95 16.18 5.75 -27.31
C GLU A 95 15.81 6.92 -28.24
N SER A 96 14.97 7.85 -27.76
CA SER A 96 14.61 9.05 -28.52
C SER A 96 15.82 9.91 -28.88
N ARG A 97 16.79 10.05 -27.96
CA ARG A 97 18.05 10.76 -28.22
C ARG A 97 18.93 10.01 -29.22
N ALA A 98 19.05 8.70 -29.10
CA ALA A 98 19.83 7.87 -30.02
C ALA A 98 19.27 7.91 -31.44
N ILE A 99 17.94 7.81 -31.60
CA ILE A 99 17.26 7.96 -32.89
C ILE A 99 17.48 9.36 -33.44
N ARG A 100 17.32 10.40 -32.63
CA ARG A 100 17.53 11.80 -33.05
C ARG A 100 18.97 12.05 -33.51
N SER A 101 19.99 11.51 -32.82
CA SER A 101 21.40 11.59 -33.26
C SER A 101 21.62 10.86 -34.59
N THR A 102 21.08 9.65 -34.72
CA THR A 102 21.18 8.84 -35.95
C THR A 102 20.50 9.49 -37.16
N VAL A 103 19.32 10.09 -36.97
CA VAL A 103 18.53 10.74 -38.03
C VAL A 103 19.11 12.10 -38.41
N LEU A 104 19.71 12.84 -37.46
CA LEU A 104 20.35 14.14 -37.73
C LEU A 104 21.82 14.04 -38.16
N GLY A 105 22.39 12.84 -38.21
CA GLY A 105 23.76 12.62 -38.68
C GLY A 105 24.83 13.30 -37.82
N ILE A 106 24.67 13.24 -36.48
CA ILE A 106 25.70 13.60 -35.51
C ILE A 106 26.09 12.34 -34.73
#